data_AF-A0A8T8SH97-F1
#
_entry.id   AF-A0A8T8SH97-F1
#
_cell.length_a   1.000
_cell.length_b   1.000
_cell.length_c   1.000
_cell.angle_alpha   90.00
_cell.angle_beta   90.00
_cell.angle_gamma   90.00
#
_symmetry.space_group_name_H-M   'P 1'
#
loop_
_entity.id
_entity.type
_entity.pdbx_description
1 polymer ?
#
loop_
_entity_poly.entity_id
_entity_poly.type
_entity_poly.pdbx_seq_one_letter_code
_entity_poly.pdbx_strand_id
1 'polypeptide(L)'
;MIGEDIVRASSSRAPEEGPAASALALIAHKPGLSVRMLAIGVGLSHAAGVRLADRLTIQGLIESRASSSDGRVRSLYLTSAGQTASAAVLAARDEVIAEGLSILNKGEMKFLADIAERVLRDRLENLEHSYRICRLCCYEGCTDCPIDAELHERGRDRE
;
A
#
# COMPACT_ATOMS: atom_id res chain seq x y z
N MET A 1 3.88 -16.74 -12.17
CA MET A 1 2.90 -15.77 -12.73
C MET A 1 3.36 -14.37 -12.36
N ILE A 2 3.17 -13.33 -13.20
CA ILE A 2 3.68 -11.96 -12.91
C ILE A 2 3.29 -11.44 -11.52
N GLY A 3 2.09 -11.76 -11.03
CA GLY A 3 1.65 -11.39 -9.68
C GLY A 3 2.49 -12.03 -8.56
N GLU A 4 2.93 -13.28 -8.72
CA GLU A 4 3.83 -13.94 -7.77
C GLU A 4 5.23 -13.34 -7.82
N ASP A 5 5.70 -12.94 -9.01
CA ASP A 5 6.99 -12.32 -9.20
C ASP A 5 7.04 -10.93 -8.52
N ILE A 6 5.95 -10.16 -8.62
CA ILE A 6 5.78 -8.89 -7.89
C ILE A 6 5.84 -9.10 -6.38
N VAL A 7 5.08 -10.07 -5.85
CA VAL A 7 5.06 -10.38 -4.41
C VAL A 7 6.43 -10.82 -3.93
N ARG A 8 7.12 -11.69 -4.68
CA ARG A 8 8.45 -12.18 -4.35
C ARG A 8 9.49 -11.05 -4.36
N ALA A 9 9.54 -10.24 -5.40
CA ALA A 9 10.49 -9.13 -5.53
C ALA A 9 10.28 -8.05 -4.45
N SER A 10 9.03 -7.73 -4.15
CA SER A 10 8.69 -6.78 -3.09
C SER A 10 9.06 -7.32 -1.70
N SER A 11 8.77 -8.59 -1.44
CA SER A 11 9.02 -9.22 -0.14
C SER A 11 10.52 -9.41 0.13
N SER A 12 11.34 -9.65 -0.89
CA SER A 12 12.79 -9.79 -0.72
C SER A 12 13.50 -8.48 -0.35
N ARG A 13 12.83 -7.33 -0.54
CA ARG A 13 13.31 -6.01 -0.09
C ARG A 13 12.75 -5.60 1.27
N ALA A 14 11.76 -6.34 1.79
CA ALA A 14 11.19 -6.08 3.09
C ALA A 14 12.12 -6.60 4.21
N PRO A 15 12.05 -6.01 5.42
CA PRO A 15 12.88 -6.43 6.56
C PRO A 15 12.54 -7.82 7.09
N GLU A 16 11.30 -8.28 6.86
CA GLU A 16 10.80 -9.59 7.25
C GLU A 16 9.81 -10.11 6.20
N GLU A 17 9.63 -11.43 6.16
CA GLU A 17 8.66 -12.06 5.27
C GLU A 17 7.22 -11.69 5.61
N GLY A 18 6.33 -11.90 4.64
CA GLY A 18 4.89 -11.74 4.82
C GLY A 18 4.42 -10.28 4.63
N PRO A 19 3.61 -9.72 5.54
CA PRO A 19 2.90 -8.48 5.29
C PRO A 19 3.76 -7.20 5.42
N ALA A 20 5.04 -7.30 5.79
CA ALA A 20 5.88 -6.13 6.06
C ALA A 20 6.08 -5.21 4.85
N ALA A 21 6.30 -5.77 3.66
CA ALA A 21 6.44 -4.99 2.42
C ALA A 21 5.20 -4.09 2.20
N SER A 22 4.03 -4.71 2.30
CA SER A 22 2.75 -4.03 2.15
C SER A 22 2.43 -3.05 3.28
N ALA A 23 2.88 -3.35 4.50
CA ALA A 23 2.70 -2.48 5.65
C ALA A 23 3.50 -1.19 5.49
N LEU A 24 4.77 -1.30 5.08
CA LEU A 24 5.62 -0.14 4.81
C LEU A 24 5.05 0.72 3.69
N ALA A 25 4.63 0.09 2.58
CA ALA A 25 3.96 0.78 1.47
C ALA A 25 2.68 1.51 1.91
N LEU A 26 1.85 0.87 2.73
CA LEU A 26 0.60 1.45 3.22
C LEU A 26 0.84 2.62 4.20
N ILE A 27 1.86 2.54 5.06
CA ILE A 27 2.21 3.64 5.97
C ILE A 27 2.83 4.81 5.21
N ALA A 28 3.61 4.54 4.14
CA ALA A 28 4.06 5.58 3.22
C ALA A 28 2.87 6.27 2.52
N HIS A 29 1.89 5.47 2.06
CA HIS A 29 0.68 5.98 1.40
C HIS A 29 -0.19 6.85 2.32
N LYS A 30 -0.46 6.40 3.55
CA LYS A 30 -1.28 7.15 4.52
C LYS A 30 -0.54 7.34 5.86
N PRO A 31 0.42 8.27 5.94
CA PRO A 31 1.10 8.56 7.20
C PRO A 31 0.11 8.94 8.30
N GLY A 32 0.30 8.40 9.50
CA GLY A 32 -0.57 8.64 10.64
C GLY A 32 -1.77 7.69 10.76
N LEU A 33 -1.90 6.70 9.88
CA LEU A 33 -2.94 5.67 10.01
C LEU A 33 -2.81 4.89 11.34
N SER A 34 -3.92 4.37 11.84
CA SER A 34 -3.91 3.57 13.06
C SER A 34 -3.62 2.10 12.81
N VAL A 35 -3.23 1.36 13.86
CA VAL A 35 -2.94 -0.08 13.79
C VAL A 35 -4.12 -0.90 13.24
N ARG A 36 -5.36 -0.50 13.54
CA ARG A 36 -6.56 -1.15 12.98
C ARG A 36 -6.61 -1.01 11.46
N MET A 37 -6.33 0.18 10.94
CA MET A 37 -6.35 0.45 9.50
C MET A 37 -5.20 -0.24 8.80
N LEU A 38 -4.04 -0.35 9.47
CA LEU A 38 -2.92 -1.15 8.98
C LEU A 38 -3.35 -2.61 8.82
N ALA A 39 -3.92 -3.20 9.87
CA ALA A 39 -4.37 -4.59 9.87
C ALA A 39 -5.37 -4.86 8.73
N ILE A 40 -6.36 -3.97 8.55
CA ILE A 40 -7.35 -4.07 7.48
C ILE A 40 -6.67 -4.03 6.10
N GLY A 41 -5.79 -3.06 5.87
CA GLY A 41 -5.14 -2.85 4.57
C GLY A 41 -4.18 -3.98 4.17
N VAL A 42 -3.49 -4.60 5.15
CA VAL A 42 -2.61 -5.75 4.87
C VAL A 42 -3.31 -7.12 5.01
N GLY A 43 -4.61 -7.15 5.32
CA GLY A 43 -5.41 -8.36 5.39
C GLY A 43 -5.15 -9.22 6.63
N LEU A 44 -4.86 -8.59 7.76
CA LEU A 44 -4.59 -9.24 9.04
C LEU A 44 -5.75 -9.04 10.05
N SER A 45 -5.82 -9.94 11.03
CA SER A 45 -6.62 -9.67 12.24
C SER A 45 -6.00 -8.52 13.04
N HIS A 46 -6.80 -7.85 13.87
CA HIS A 46 -6.30 -6.74 14.70
C HIS A 46 -5.10 -7.15 15.56
N ALA A 47 -5.17 -8.31 16.23
CA ALA A 47 -4.06 -8.81 17.05
C ALA A 47 -2.79 -9.11 16.24
N ALA A 48 -2.93 -9.62 15.00
CA ALA A 48 -1.79 -9.82 14.11
C ALA A 48 -1.20 -8.48 13.61
N GLY A 49 -2.05 -7.49 13.35
CA GLY A 49 -1.64 -6.13 13.01
C GLY A 49 -0.87 -5.43 14.14
N VAL A 50 -1.31 -5.58 15.39
CA VAL A 50 -0.57 -5.10 16.57
C VAL A 50 0.83 -5.72 16.63
N ARG A 51 0.92 -7.07 16.53
CA ARG A 51 2.22 -7.75 16.54
C ARG A 51 3.13 -7.32 15.40
N LEU A 52 2.58 -7.07 14.22
CA LEU A 52 3.34 -6.56 13.07
C LEU A 52 3.86 -5.14 13.35
N ALA A 53 3.01 -4.24 13.84
CA ALA A 53 3.42 -2.88 14.18
C ALA A 53 4.51 -2.86 15.26
N ASP A 54 4.37 -3.70 16.29
CA ASP A 54 5.36 -3.84 17.36
C ASP A 54 6.71 -4.30 16.79
N ARG A 55 6.74 -5.33 15.92
CA ARG A 55 7.97 -5.79 15.28
C ARG A 55 8.63 -4.71 14.43
N LEU A 56 7.87 -4.01 13.59
CA LEU A 56 8.39 -2.92 12.76
C LEU A 56 8.91 -1.75 13.61
N THR A 57 8.32 -1.51 14.78
CA THR A 57 8.78 -0.52 15.75
C THR A 57 10.10 -0.95 16.39
N ILE A 58 10.20 -2.22 16.82
CA ILE A 58 11.43 -2.81 17.38
C ILE A 58 12.57 -2.77 16.35
N GLN A 59 12.27 -2.96 15.07
CA GLN A 59 13.22 -2.83 13.96
C GLN A 59 13.57 -1.38 13.61
N GLY A 60 12.94 -0.38 14.25
CA GLY A 60 13.21 1.04 14.02
C GLY A 60 12.69 1.58 12.68
N LEU A 61 11.75 0.88 12.04
CA LEU A 61 11.21 1.25 10.73
C LEU A 61 9.96 2.13 10.83
N ILE A 62 9.19 1.96 11.90
CA ILE A 62 8.04 2.80 12.18
C ILE A 62 8.16 3.37 13.58
N GLU A 63 7.45 4.46 13.80
CA GLU A 63 7.21 5.01 15.12
C GLU A 63 5.73 5.23 15.35
N SER A 64 5.34 5.14 16.61
CA SER A 64 3.96 5.35 17.03
C SER A 64 3.86 6.62 17.87
N ARG A 65 2.99 7.53 17.43
CA ARG A 65 2.69 8.78 18.13
C ARG A 65 1.27 8.70 18.69
N ALA A 66 1.03 9.33 19.84
CA ALA A 66 -0.35 9.51 20.31
C ALA A 66 -1.10 10.37 19.30
N SER A 67 -2.32 9.96 18.92
CA SER A 67 -3.16 10.77 18.05
C SER A 67 -3.54 12.06 18.79
N SER A 68 -3.59 13.17 18.03
CA SER A 68 -4.04 14.47 18.53
C SER A 68 -5.54 14.47 18.88
N SER A 69 -6.33 13.58 18.29
CA SER A 69 -7.78 13.48 18.51
C SER A 69 -8.18 12.54 19.66
N ASP A 70 -7.41 11.48 19.89
CA ASP A 70 -7.60 10.52 20.99
C ASP A 70 -6.26 9.90 21.36
N GLY A 71 -5.74 10.22 22.55
CA GLY A 71 -4.46 9.68 23.04
C GLY A 71 -4.43 8.16 23.21
N ARG A 72 -5.59 7.48 23.13
CA ARG A 72 -5.70 6.01 23.10
C ARG A 72 -5.43 5.44 21.71
N VAL A 73 -5.62 6.23 20.66
CA VAL A 73 -5.33 5.83 19.28
C VAL A 73 -3.89 6.18 18.96
N ARG A 74 -3.15 5.19 18.50
CA ARG A 74 -1.76 5.32 18.08
C ARG A 74 -1.68 5.48 16.56
N SER A 75 -1.13 6.60 16.13
CA SER A 75 -0.86 6.92 14.72
C SER A 75 0.54 6.45 14.35
N LEU A 76 0.64 5.74 13.22
CA LEU A 76 1.88 5.14 12.75
C LEU A 76 2.53 6.00 11.67
N TYR A 77 3.84 6.18 11.78
CA TYR A 77 4.65 6.93 10.82
C TYR A 77 5.89 6.11 10.47
N LEU A 78 6.37 6.21 9.23
CA LEU A 78 7.68 5.68 8.87
C LEU A 78 8.77 6.55 9.48
N THR A 79 9.80 5.91 10.02
CA THR A 79 11.08 6.56 10.30
C THR A 79 11.84 6.78 8.97
N SER A 80 12.99 7.47 9.00
CA SER A 80 13.85 7.57 7.81
C SER A 80 14.28 6.20 7.28
N ALA A 81 14.54 5.23 8.16
CA ALA A 81 14.85 3.86 7.77
C ALA A 81 13.63 3.16 7.12
N GLY A 82 12.44 3.38 7.67
CA GLY A 82 11.19 2.88 7.09
C GLY A 82 10.88 3.46 5.71
N GLN A 83 11.16 4.74 5.49
CA GLN A 83 10.99 5.40 4.19
C GLN A 83 11.92 4.77 3.14
N THR A 84 13.20 4.57 3.47
CA THR A 84 14.15 3.88 2.59
C THR A 84 13.71 2.45 2.28
N ALA A 85 13.25 1.70 3.29
CA ALA A 85 12.75 0.34 3.09
C ALA A 85 11.48 0.30 2.22
N SER A 86 10.53 1.22 2.45
CA SER A 86 9.34 1.36 1.62
C SER A 86 9.71 1.67 0.18
N ALA A 87 10.61 2.63 -0.06
CA ALA A 87 11.07 2.97 -1.40
C ALA A 87 11.70 1.78 -2.12
N ALA A 88 12.53 0.98 -1.43
CA ALA A 88 13.11 -0.23 -1.99
C ALA A 88 12.06 -1.29 -2.37
N VAL A 89 11.02 -1.45 -1.55
CA VAL A 89 9.88 -2.33 -1.83
C VAL A 89 9.12 -1.87 -3.09
N LEU A 90 8.78 -0.59 -3.18
CA LEU A 90 8.04 -0.04 -4.32
C LEU A 90 8.88 -0.10 -5.61
N ALA A 91 10.18 0.16 -5.53
CA ALA A 91 11.09 0.08 -6.67
C ALA A 91 11.21 -1.35 -7.22
N ALA A 92 11.31 -2.37 -6.34
CA ALA A 92 11.36 -3.77 -6.77
C ALA A 92 10.05 -4.23 -7.43
N ARG A 93 8.89 -3.73 -6.97
CA ARG A 93 7.62 -3.91 -7.66
C ARG A 93 7.66 -3.30 -9.06
N ASP A 94 8.11 -2.05 -9.17
CA ASP A 94 8.11 -1.30 -10.43
C ASP A 94 9.01 -1.95 -11.48
N GLU A 95 10.15 -2.48 -11.08
CA GLU A 95 11.06 -3.21 -11.97
C GLU A 95 10.37 -4.43 -12.60
N VAL A 96 9.70 -5.26 -11.80
CA VAL A 96 8.98 -6.45 -12.30
C VAL A 96 7.82 -6.07 -13.22
N ILE A 97 7.06 -5.02 -12.86
CA ILE A 97 5.95 -4.54 -13.71
C ILE A 97 6.50 -3.99 -15.03
N ALA A 98 7.54 -3.17 -14.99
CA ALA A 98 8.14 -2.58 -16.18
C ALA A 98 8.72 -3.65 -17.12
N GLU A 99 9.41 -4.65 -16.58
CA GLU A 99 9.93 -5.78 -17.36
C GLU A 99 8.78 -6.58 -17.99
N GLY A 100 7.77 -6.95 -17.19
CA GLY A 100 6.64 -7.75 -17.67
C GLY A 100 5.77 -7.06 -18.72
N LEU A 101 5.72 -5.72 -18.70
CA LEU A 101 4.97 -4.92 -19.66
C LEU A 101 5.84 -4.39 -20.83
N SER A 102 7.14 -4.67 -20.84
CA SER A 102 8.10 -4.15 -21.84
C SER A 102 7.78 -4.56 -23.29
N ILE A 103 7.02 -5.63 -23.48
CA ILE A 103 6.60 -6.13 -24.80
C ILE A 103 5.48 -5.29 -25.44
N LEU A 104 4.79 -4.45 -24.66
CA LEU A 104 3.62 -3.71 -25.11
C LEU A 104 4.02 -2.40 -25.77
N ASN A 105 3.40 -2.11 -26.91
CA ASN A 105 3.50 -0.78 -27.51
C ASN A 105 2.57 0.23 -26.79
N LYS A 106 2.66 1.51 -27.17
CA LYS A 106 1.88 2.59 -26.53
C LYS A 106 0.37 2.37 -26.59
N GLY A 107 -0.15 1.84 -27.68
CA GLY A 107 -1.58 1.57 -27.85
C GLY A 107 -2.05 0.40 -26.99
N GLU A 108 -1.27 -0.67 -26.91
CA GLU A 108 -1.54 -1.82 -26.05
C GLU A 108 -1.45 -1.46 -24.56
N MET A 109 -0.44 -0.67 -24.19
CA MET A 109 -0.31 -0.14 -22.83
C MET A 109 -1.53 0.70 -22.44
N LYS A 110 -1.99 1.58 -23.33
CA LYS A 110 -3.21 2.35 -23.10
C LYS A 110 -4.43 1.43 -22.94
N PHE A 111 -4.59 0.45 -23.82
CA PHE A 111 -5.72 -0.48 -23.73
C PHE A 111 -5.70 -1.28 -22.43
N LEU A 112 -4.53 -1.77 -22.00
CA LEU A 112 -4.37 -2.44 -20.71
C LEU A 112 -4.75 -1.52 -19.55
N ALA A 113 -4.30 -0.26 -19.56
CA ALA A 113 -4.64 0.73 -18.54
C ALA A 113 -6.15 0.98 -18.48
N ASP A 114 -6.82 1.16 -19.62
CA ASP A 114 -8.26 1.38 -19.70
C ASP A 114 -9.06 0.18 -19.14
N ILE A 115 -8.60 -1.06 -19.38
CA ILE A 115 -9.23 -2.26 -18.81
C ILE A 115 -8.94 -2.37 -17.30
N ALA A 116 -7.70 -2.13 -16.87
CA ALA A 116 -7.31 -2.18 -15.48
C ALA A 116 -8.09 -1.17 -14.63
N GLU A 117 -8.28 0.06 -15.13
CA GLU A 117 -9.12 1.08 -14.50
C GLU A 117 -10.54 0.56 -14.26
N ARG A 118 -11.20 0.05 -15.30
CA ARG A 118 -12.58 -0.46 -15.19
C ARG A 118 -12.70 -1.57 -14.15
N VAL A 119 -11.75 -2.51 -14.15
CA VAL A 119 -11.72 -3.60 -13.17
C VAL A 119 -11.50 -3.07 -11.75
N LEU A 120 -10.58 -2.12 -11.56
CA LEU A 120 -10.28 -1.54 -10.24
C LEU A 120 -11.48 -0.80 -9.66
N ARG A 121 -12.19 0.00 -10.47
CA ARG A 121 -13.39 0.73 -10.06
C ARG A 121 -14.54 -0.20 -9.67
N ASP A 122 -14.82 -1.22 -10.49
CA ASP A 122 -15.88 -2.20 -10.23
C ASP A 122 -15.63 -3.00 -8.95
N ARG A 123 -14.36 -3.35 -8.70
CA ARG A 123 -13.95 -4.09 -7.48
C ARG A 123 -14.02 -3.26 -6.20
N LEU A 124 -14.06 -1.92 -6.28
CA LEU A 124 -14.08 -1.10 -5.08
C LEU A 124 -15.42 -1.29 -4.36
N GLU A 125 -15.36 -1.65 -3.08
CA GLU A 125 -16.56 -1.88 -2.26
C GLU A 125 -16.83 -0.70 -1.32
N ASN A 126 -15.78 -0.22 -0.67
CA ASN A 126 -15.85 0.84 0.34
C ASN A 126 -14.46 1.44 0.60
N LEU A 127 -14.44 2.46 1.47
CA LEU A 127 -13.21 3.15 1.82
C LEU A 127 -12.17 2.23 2.48
N GLU A 128 -12.57 1.33 3.37
CA GLU A 128 -11.63 0.39 3.99
C GLU A 128 -11.03 -0.59 2.96
N HIS A 129 -11.84 -1.06 2.00
CA HIS A 129 -11.39 -1.95 0.91
C HIS A 129 -10.33 -1.27 0.03
N SER A 130 -10.41 0.04 -0.15
CA SER A 130 -9.44 0.79 -0.97
C SER A 130 -7.99 0.62 -0.49
N TYR A 131 -7.75 0.49 0.82
CA TYR A 131 -6.39 0.27 1.35
C TYR A 131 -5.83 -1.13 1.04
N ARG A 132 -6.69 -2.12 0.78
CA ARG A 132 -6.25 -3.45 0.30
C ARG A 132 -5.91 -3.44 -1.18
N ILE A 133 -6.60 -2.60 -1.97
CA ILE A 133 -6.27 -2.41 -3.38
C ILE A 133 -4.94 -1.66 -3.51
N CYS A 134 -4.72 -0.63 -2.69
CA CYS A 134 -3.50 0.17 -2.66
C CYS A 134 -2.30 -0.51 -1.96
N ARG A 135 -2.38 -1.80 -1.62
CA ARG A 135 -1.46 -2.54 -0.72
C ARG A 135 0.03 -2.47 -1.11
N LEU A 136 0.32 -2.31 -2.39
CA LEU A 136 1.66 -2.08 -2.92
C LEU A 136 1.57 -1.01 -4.02
N CYS A 137 0.76 0.02 -3.84
CA CYS A 137 0.68 1.14 -4.78
C CYS A 137 1.67 2.24 -4.38
N CYS A 138 2.23 2.96 -5.35
CA CYS A 138 2.90 4.23 -5.10
C CYS A 138 1.90 5.35 -5.32
N TYR A 139 1.33 5.86 -4.22
CA TYR A 139 0.28 6.88 -4.33
C TYR A 139 0.81 8.24 -4.75
N GLU A 140 1.95 8.67 -4.21
CA GLU A 140 2.58 9.94 -4.60
C GLU A 140 2.93 9.99 -6.10
N GLY A 141 3.17 8.83 -6.72
CA GLY A 141 3.44 8.73 -8.15
C GLY A 141 2.18 8.63 -9.04
N CYS A 142 0.98 8.60 -8.45
CA CYS A 142 -0.27 8.45 -9.18
C CYS A 142 -1.00 9.80 -9.28
N THR A 143 -1.05 10.39 -10.48
CA THR A 143 -1.75 11.67 -10.72
C THR A 143 -3.25 11.50 -10.96
N ASP A 144 -3.67 10.33 -11.47
CA ASP A 144 -5.04 10.05 -11.90
C ASP A 144 -5.50 8.69 -11.36
N CYS A 145 -5.56 8.55 -10.03
CA CYS A 145 -5.89 7.27 -9.39
C CYS A 145 -7.37 6.90 -9.63
N PRO A 146 -7.67 5.76 -10.31
CA PRO A 146 -9.06 5.38 -10.58
C PRO A 146 -9.85 5.02 -9.31
N ILE A 147 -9.16 4.58 -8.25
CA ILE A 147 -9.79 4.26 -6.96
C ILE A 147 -10.22 5.52 -6.23
N ASP A 148 -9.40 6.58 -6.25
CA ASP A 148 -9.76 7.84 -5.60
C ASP A 148 -10.86 8.56 -6.36
N ALA A 149 -10.81 8.55 -7.70
CA ALA A 149 -11.90 9.06 -8.52
C ALA A 149 -13.23 8.35 -8.22
N GLU A 150 -13.23 7.02 -8.12
CA GLU A 150 -14.42 6.24 -7.77
C GLU A 150 -14.93 6.52 -6.35
N LEU A 151 -14.04 6.67 -5.37
CA LEU A 151 -14.42 7.04 -4.01
C LEU A 151 -15.09 8.43 -3.98
N HIS A 152 -14.53 9.39 -4.71
CA HIS A 152 -15.06 10.73 -4.82
C HIS A 152 -16.45 10.75 -5.50
N GLU A 153 -16.60 10.05 -6.62
CA GLU A 153 -17.88 9.92 -7.33
C GLU A 153 -18.99 9.30 -6.44
N ARG A 154 -18.62 8.40 -5.53
CA ARG A 154 -19.54 7.79 -4.55
C ARG A 154 -19.79 8.64 -3.29
N GLY A 155 -19.22 9.84 -3.21
CA GLY A 155 -19.33 10.73 -2.04
C GLY A 155 -18.64 10.18 -0.79
N ARG A 156 -17.54 9.43 -0.95
CA ARG A 156 -16.77 8.82 0.14
C ARG A 156 -15.35 9.34 0.15
N ASP A 157 -15.21 10.65 0.38
CA ASP A 157 -13.90 11.30 0.45
C ASP A 157 -13.05 10.75 1.61
N ARG A 158 -11.75 10.66 1.37
CA ARG A 158 -10.73 10.34 2.38
C ARG A 158 -10.40 11.63 3.12
N GLU A 159 -10.97 11.84 4.31
CA GLU A 159 -10.41 12.79 5.29
C GLU A 159 -8.93 12.48 5.59
#